data_AF-A0A5J4W383-F1
#
_entry.id   AF-A0A5J4W383-F1
#
_cell.length_a   1.000
_cell.length_b   1.000
_cell.length_c   1.000
_cell.angle_alpha   90.00
_cell.angle_beta   90.00
_cell.angle_gamma   90.00
#
_symmetry.space_group_name_H-M   'P 1'
#
loop_
_entity.id
_entity.type
_entity.pdbx_description
1 polymer ?
#
loop_
_entity_poly.entity_id
_entity_poly.type
_entity_poly.pdbx_seq_one_letter_code
_entity_poly.pdbx_strand_id
1 'polypeptide(L)'
;NLEENNVTAYDLDYIITPILDLDFNSLYPSAFCGIYNKNNLYTGGMMYMVGRVTKHIKVRESNDQEYRDNKRKEMMNIINSEDRFSEEKGYYLWLLIDYCHFIIDVVDEIVLFTKHTAFKSFVEIIAEKRYQAMKEGNQAKQLYFKNIVNSSHGADGQNNEKFDKIGIYNKQYTFLKQLNKGFTITRKICDDRYLVSINPDSFSAHKCSQESIFTQDNSKFWYLCFIYFFLYKCIDMNRVHFCCMDTDSMYLAISDSTIEGYKQQFKHVIKDQKFWDEHCKKWLPWDGCTITEEKKLLGCAIESQREISFAQLQNAILQLMGRLMMQQE
;
A
#
# COMPACT_ATOMS: atom_id res chain seq x y z
N ASN A 1 3.65 16.20 -42.56
CA ASN A 1 4.08 14.83 -42.20
C ASN A 1 3.50 14.48 -40.85
N LEU A 2 2.34 13.81 -40.88
CA LEU A 2 1.52 13.43 -39.71
C LEU A 2 1.44 11.90 -39.58
N GLU A 3 2.33 11.15 -40.24
CA GLU A 3 2.20 9.70 -40.44
C GLU A 3 3.08 8.82 -39.54
N GLU A 4 3.82 9.37 -38.56
CA GLU A 4 4.76 8.57 -37.76
C GLU A 4 4.28 8.12 -36.36
N ASN A 5 3.00 8.34 -36.00
CA ASN A 5 2.46 7.87 -34.72
C ASN A 5 1.35 6.81 -34.86
N ASN A 6 1.59 5.79 -35.69
CA ASN A 6 0.67 4.65 -35.79
C ASN A 6 0.99 3.62 -34.70
N VAL A 7 0.11 3.50 -33.70
CA VAL A 7 0.13 2.39 -32.75
C VAL A 7 -0.41 1.16 -33.49
N THR A 8 0.45 0.16 -33.70
CA THR A 8 0.05 -1.09 -34.35
C THR A 8 -0.38 -2.08 -33.26
N ALA A 9 -1.66 -2.44 -33.23
CA ALA A 9 -2.19 -3.49 -32.35
C ALA A 9 -2.12 -4.83 -33.09
N TYR A 10 -1.58 -5.86 -32.43
CA TYR A 10 -1.57 -7.23 -32.92
C TYR A 10 -2.37 -8.07 -31.94
N ASP A 11 -3.37 -8.80 -32.44
CA ASP A 11 -4.06 -9.81 -31.64
C ASP A 11 -3.12 -11.02 -31.49
N LEU A 12 -2.81 -11.38 -30.25
CA LEU A 12 -2.15 -12.64 -29.94
C LEU A 12 -3.21 -13.74 -29.83
N ASP A 13 -2.86 -14.98 -30.15
CA ASP A 13 -3.77 -16.15 -30.02
C ASP A 13 -4.21 -16.44 -28.56
N TYR A 14 -3.72 -15.65 -27.58
CA TYR A 14 -4.08 -15.77 -26.18
C TYR A 14 -5.41 -15.07 -25.89
N ILE A 15 -6.45 -15.85 -25.62
CA ILE A 15 -7.72 -15.34 -25.09
C ILE A 15 -7.52 -15.02 -23.60
N ILE A 16 -7.64 -13.74 -23.22
CA ILE A 16 -7.65 -13.32 -21.81
C ILE A 16 -9.01 -13.69 -21.22
N THR A 17 -9.05 -14.69 -20.33
CA THR A 17 -10.28 -15.36 -19.91
C THR A 17 -10.82 -14.91 -18.55
N PRO A 18 -9.99 -14.71 -17.49
CA PRO A 18 -10.44 -14.01 -16.27
C PRO A 18 -9.45 -12.96 -15.71
N ILE A 19 -10.00 -11.92 -15.08
CA ILE A 19 -9.27 -11.10 -14.10
C ILE A 19 -9.44 -11.76 -12.73
N LEU A 20 -8.31 -12.14 -12.13
CA LEU A 20 -8.22 -12.51 -10.74
C LEU A 20 -7.95 -11.26 -9.91
N ASP A 21 -8.80 -11.02 -8.92
CA ASP A 21 -8.55 -10.02 -7.89
C ASP A 21 -8.02 -10.72 -6.63
N LEU A 22 -6.98 -10.14 -6.07
CA LEU A 22 -6.38 -10.53 -4.82
C LEU A 22 -6.61 -9.38 -3.85
N ASP A 23 -7.54 -9.54 -2.91
CA ASP A 23 -7.81 -8.59 -1.83
C ASP A 23 -6.77 -8.74 -0.72
N PHE A 24 -5.76 -7.90 -0.75
CA PHE A 24 -4.80 -7.72 0.33
C PHE A 24 -5.48 -6.91 1.41
N ASN A 25 -6.24 -7.56 2.31
CA ASN A 25 -6.94 -6.92 3.43
C ASN A 25 -6.28 -5.57 3.82
N SER A 26 -6.87 -4.47 3.35
CA SER A 26 -6.26 -3.14 3.23
C SER A 26 -5.45 -2.70 4.42
N LEU A 27 -4.22 -2.22 4.19
CA LEU A 27 -3.34 -1.63 5.21
C LEU A 27 -3.01 -2.57 6.37
N TYR A 28 -3.40 -3.84 6.30
CA TYR A 28 -3.08 -4.78 7.35
C TYR A 28 -1.59 -5.13 7.48
N PRO A 29 -0.68 -4.95 6.52
CA PRO A 29 0.72 -5.21 6.79
C PRO A 29 1.19 -4.46 8.03
N SER A 30 1.01 -3.13 8.12
CA SER A 30 1.29 -2.37 9.37
C SER A 30 0.51 -2.85 10.59
N ALA A 31 -0.71 -3.35 10.38
CA ALA A 31 -1.52 -3.96 11.43
C ALA A 31 -0.94 -5.32 11.90
N PHE A 32 -0.27 -6.04 11.03
CA PHE A 32 0.42 -7.31 11.31
C PHE A 32 1.80 -7.09 11.95
N CYS A 33 1.98 -5.95 12.62
CA CYS A 33 3.14 -5.70 13.45
C CYS A 33 3.36 -6.87 14.43
N GLY A 34 4.54 -7.47 14.35
CA GLY A 34 4.95 -8.62 15.16
C GLY A 34 4.36 -9.97 14.72
N ILE A 35 3.80 -10.07 13.52
CA ILE A 35 3.54 -11.36 12.86
C ILE A 35 4.83 -11.87 12.22
N TYR A 36 5.10 -13.15 12.46
CA TYR A 36 6.23 -13.86 11.88
C TYR A 36 5.84 -14.53 10.54
N ASN A 37 6.64 -14.30 9.50
CA ASN A 37 6.63 -14.96 8.21
C ASN A 37 8.07 -15.30 7.81
N LYS A 38 8.40 -16.59 7.84
CA LYS A 38 9.74 -17.12 7.51
C LYS A 38 10.23 -16.79 6.10
N ASN A 39 9.34 -16.44 5.17
CA ASN A 39 9.72 -16.10 3.80
C ASN A 39 10.23 -14.64 3.70
N ASN A 40 10.06 -13.83 4.75
CA ASN A 40 10.61 -12.49 4.81
C ASN A 40 12.00 -12.49 5.45
N LEU A 41 13.01 -12.52 4.60
CA LEU A 41 14.40 -12.60 5.03
C LEU A 41 14.96 -11.25 5.53
N TYR A 42 14.37 -10.12 5.13
CA TYR A 42 14.94 -8.79 5.36
C TYR A 42 14.54 -8.16 6.69
N THR A 43 13.67 -8.78 7.50
CA THR A 43 13.28 -8.22 8.81
C THR A 43 13.34 -9.27 9.92
N GLY A 44 14.14 -10.31 9.77
CA GLY A 44 14.16 -11.44 10.71
C GLY A 44 12.82 -12.19 10.74
N GLY A 45 12.11 -12.21 9.62
CA GLY A 45 10.78 -12.80 9.51
C GLY A 45 9.66 -12.04 10.20
N MET A 46 9.92 -10.97 10.96
CA MET A 46 8.86 -10.25 11.69
C MET A 46 8.65 -8.86 11.14
N MET A 47 7.39 -8.43 11.04
CA MET A 47 7.12 -7.05 10.68
C MET A 47 7.23 -6.13 11.90
N TYR A 48 7.92 -5.01 11.77
CA TYR A 48 8.07 -4.04 12.84
C TYR A 48 7.53 -2.67 12.44
N MET A 49 7.01 -1.96 13.43
CA MET A 49 6.80 -0.52 13.30
C MET A 49 8.11 0.19 13.62
N VAL A 50 8.30 1.35 13.00
CA VAL A 50 9.35 2.25 13.47
C VAL A 50 9.03 2.70 14.88
N GLY A 51 10.07 2.99 15.64
CA GLY A 51 9.96 3.65 16.92
C GLY A 51 10.67 4.98 16.85
N ARG A 52 11.72 5.11 17.65
CA ARG A 52 12.42 6.38 17.81
C ARG A 52 13.54 6.51 16.76
N VAL A 53 13.67 7.70 16.18
CA VAL A 53 14.86 8.09 15.41
C VAL A 53 16.10 7.97 16.29
N THR A 54 17.06 7.15 15.88
CA THR A 54 18.32 6.95 16.59
C THR A 54 19.45 7.80 16.01
N LYS A 55 19.41 8.07 14.70
CA LYS A 55 20.48 8.80 14.00
C LYS A 55 19.99 9.49 12.74
N HIS A 56 20.46 10.70 12.53
CA HIS A 56 20.43 11.39 11.23
C HIS A 56 21.87 11.50 10.73
N ILE A 57 22.09 11.11 9.48
CA ILE A 57 23.35 11.33 8.78
C ILE A 57 23.01 12.15 7.54
N LYS A 58 23.56 13.35 7.41
CA LYS A 58 23.33 14.26 6.28
C LYS A 58 24.64 14.68 5.66
N VAL A 59 24.69 14.72 4.34
CA VAL A 59 25.89 15.14 3.60
C VAL A 59 25.97 16.66 3.46
N ARG A 60 24.82 17.34 3.32
CA ARG A 60 24.76 18.77 2.95
C ARG A 60 25.00 19.76 4.09
N GLU A 61 25.26 19.30 5.31
CA GLU A 61 25.41 20.18 6.48
C GLU A 61 26.78 20.89 6.55
N SER A 62 27.74 20.54 5.67
CA SER A 62 29.07 21.15 5.67
C SER A 62 29.59 21.48 4.25
N ASN A 63 30.25 22.64 4.13
CA ASN A 63 30.97 23.05 2.92
C ASN A 63 32.31 22.31 2.76
N ASP A 64 32.76 21.57 3.77
CA ASP A 64 33.96 20.75 3.74
C ASP A 64 33.78 19.48 2.89
N GLN A 65 34.64 19.31 1.88
CA GLN A 65 34.64 18.16 0.98
C GLN A 65 35.05 16.86 1.69
N GLU A 66 36.04 16.91 2.58
CA GLU A 66 36.51 15.72 3.31
C GLU A 66 35.42 15.20 4.24
N TYR A 67 34.70 16.11 4.91
CA TYR A 67 33.52 15.76 5.70
C TYR A 67 32.46 15.04 4.86
N ARG A 68 32.12 15.58 3.68
CA ARG A 68 31.10 14.99 2.79
C ARG A 68 31.50 13.61 2.32
N ASP A 69 32.76 13.42 1.96
CA ASP A 69 33.25 12.13 1.47
C ASP A 69 33.28 11.09 2.59
N ASN A 70 33.68 11.49 3.81
CA ASN A 70 33.60 10.63 4.99
C ASN A 70 32.15 10.23 5.33
N LYS A 71 31.20 11.17 5.24
CA LYS A 71 29.77 10.88 5.49
C LYS A 71 29.17 9.97 4.42
N ARG A 72 29.50 10.19 3.14
CA ARG A 72 29.08 9.30 2.06
C ARG A 72 29.64 7.89 2.25
N LYS A 73 30.91 7.77 2.64
CA LYS A 73 31.53 6.47 2.96
C LYS A 73 30.80 5.77 4.12
N GLU A 74 30.49 6.50 5.19
CA GLU A 74 29.71 5.99 6.32
C GLU A 74 28.32 5.49 5.87
N MET A 75 27.60 6.26 5.05
CA MET A 75 26.31 5.89 4.50
C MET A 75 26.39 4.64 3.60
N MET A 76 27.37 4.58 2.71
CA MET A 76 27.57 3.44 1.83
C MET A 76 27.96 2.17 2.60
N ASN A 77 28.68 2.29 3.71
CA ASN A 77 28.96 1.15 4.59
C ASN A 77 27.68 0.62 5.26
N ILE A 78 26.73 1.49 5.61
CA ILE A 78 25.43 1.09 6.15
C ILE A 78 24.63 0.35 5.08
N ILE A 79 24.56 0.92 3.87
CA ILE A 79 23.82 0.34 2.74
C ILE A 79 24.39 -1.01 2.33
N ASN A 80 25.70 -1.15 2.26
CA ASN A 80 26.36 -2.39 1.82
C ASN A 80 26.69 -3.36 2.96
N SER A 81 26.22 -3.09 4.17
CA SER A 81 26.44 -3.92 5.36
C SER A 81 26.02 -5.38 5.10
N GLU A 82 26.86 -6.35 5.48
CA GLU A 82 26.55 -7.79 5.38
C GLU A 82 25.43 -8.20 6.35
N ASP A 83 25.29 -7.49 7.47
CA ASP A 83 24.21 -7.66 8.45
C ASP A 83 22.80 -7.30 7.92
N ARG A 84 22.62 -7.10 6.62
CA ARG A 84 21.33 -6.69 6.01
C ARG A 84 20.20 -7.71 6.12
N PHE A 85 20.55 -8.95 6.46
CA PHE A 85 19.62 -10.04 6.77
C PHE A 85 19.54 -10.34 8.26
N SER A 86 20.26 -9.58 9.10
CA SER A 86 20.22 -9.78 10.55
C SER A 86 18.85 -9.42 11.11
N GLU A 87 18.47 -10.03 12.23
CA GLU A 87 17.27 -9.61 12.94
C GLU A 87 17.37 -8.14 13.37
N GLU A 88 18.57 -7.62 13.61
CA GLU A 88 18.79 -6.27 14.15
C GLU A 88 18.58 -5.14 13.14
N LYS A 89 18.73 -5.43 11.84
CA LYS A 89 18.63 -4.43 10.77
C LYS A 89 17.64 -4.91 9.71
N GLY A 90 16.58 -4.15 9.46
CA GLY A 90 15.66 -4.46 8.38
C GLY A 90 15.27 -3.23 7.58
N TYR A 91 15.43 -3.30 6.25
CA TYR A 91 15.11 -2.19 5.36
C TYR A 91 14.63 -2.68 3.98
N TYR A 92 13.49 -2.14 3.55
CA TYR A 92 12.91 -2.22 2.20
C TYR A 92 13.91 -1.94 1.07
N LEU A 93 14.86 -1.03 1.32
CA LEU A 93 15.92 -0.66 0.37
C LEU A 93 16.71 -1.86 -0.15
N TRP A 94 16.98 -2.86 0.69
CA TRP A 94 17.78 -4.02 0.28
C TRP A 94 17.02 -4.97 -0.63
N LEU A 95 15.69 -5.08 -0.48
CA LEU A 95 14.88 -5.80 -1.46
C LEU A 95 14.98 -5.11 -2.82
N LEU A 96 14.91 -3.78 -2.86
CA LEU A 96 15.06 -3.03 -4.12
C LEU A 96 16.44 -3.23 -4.76
N ILE A 97 17.51 -3.22 -3.96
CA ILE A 97 18.86 -3.46 -4.47
C ILE A 97 18.98 -4.90 -4.99
N ASP A 98 18.63 -5.90 -4.17
CA ASP A 98 18.89 -7.31 -4.47
C ASP A 98 17.98 -7.86 -5.59
N TYR A 99 16.71 -7.43 -5.66
CA TYR A 99 15.70 -7.98 -6.59
C TYR A 99 15.27 -7.04 -7.69
N CYS A 100 15.31 -5.72 -7.46
CA CYS A 100 14.94 -4.73 -8.49
C CYS A 100 16.16 -4.12 -9.18
N HIS A 101 17.38 -4.57 -8.83
CA HIS A 101 18.63 -4.02 -9.34
C HIS A 101 18.72 -2.50 -9.16
N PHE A 102 18.14 -1.99 -8.06
CA PHE A 102 18.13 -0.57 -7.76
C PHE A 102 19.56 -0.08 -7.49
N ILE A 103 20.04 0.84 -8.32
CA ILE A 103 21.38 1.42 -8.21
C ILE A 103 21.29 2.72 -7.43
N ILE A 104 22.12 2.84 -6.39
CA ILE A 104 22.22 4.05 -5.57
C ILE A 104 23.45 4.83 -6.01
N ASP A 105 23.23 5.89 -6.78
CA ASP A 105 24.30 6.76 -7.26
C ASP A 105 24.76 7.78 -6.21
N VAL A 106 23.79 8.41 -5.53
CA VAL A 106 24.03 9.46 -4.55
C VAL A 106 23.10 9.30 -3.36
N VAL A 107 23.65 9.46 -2.16
CA VAL A 107 22.89 9.50 -0.91
C VAL A 107 23.12 10.86 -0.27
N ASP A 108 22.04 11.62 -0.08
CA ASP A 108 22.09 12.91 0.61
C ASP A 108 21.87 12.76 2.12
N GLU A 109 21.05 11.79 2.52
CA GLU A 109 20.61 11.62 3.89
C GLU A 109 20.20 10.17 4.19
N ILE A 110 20.57 9.68 5.38
CA ILE A 110 20.06 8.44 5.96
C ILE A 110 19.50 8.73 7.35
N VAL A 111 18.30 8.22 7.62
CA VAL A 111 17.66 8.27 8.93
C VAL A 111 17.52 6.85 9.46
N LEU A 112 17.99 6.62 10.69
CA LEU A 112 17.93 5.32 11.36
C LEU A 112 16.88 5.37 12.48
N PHE A 113 16.15 4.26 12.67
CA PHE A 113 15.06 4.15 13.63
C PHE A 113 15.22 2.88 14.49
N THR A 114 14.68 2.91 15.71
CA THR A 114 14.41 1.67 16.45
C THR A 114 13.21 0.96 15.84
N LYS A 115 13.09 -0.34 16.09
CA LYS A 115 11.95 -1.16 15.69
C LYS A 115 11.16 -1.60 16.93
N HIS A 116 9.83 -1.69 16.85
CA HIS A 116 9.02 -2.21 17.97
C HIS A 116 7.71 -2.85 17.53
N THR A 117 7.05 -3.53 18.46
CA THR A 117 5.76 -4.22 18.28
C THR A 117 4.61 -3.60 19.10
N ALA A 118 4.72 -2.33 19.49
CA ALA A 118 3.77 -1.68 20.39
C ALA A 118 2.30 -1.70 19.89
N PHE A 119 2.09 -1.70 18.56
CA PHE A 119 0.77 -1.72 17.95
C PHE A 119 0.14 -3.13 17.87
N LYS A 120 0.92 -4.18 18.13
CA LYS A 120 0.52 -5.59 17.96
C LYS A 120 -0.75 -5.93 18.74
N SER A 121 -0.77 -5.61 20.03
CA SER A 121 -1.89 -5.96 20.92
C SER A 121 -3.21 -5.33 20.49
N PHE A 122 -3.17 -4.07 20.04
CA PHE A 122 -4.33 -3.37 19.49
C PHE A 122 -4.88 -4.13 18.28
N VAL A 123 -4.01 -4.49 17.33
CA VAL A 123 -4.46 -5.15 16.10
C VAL A 123 -5.00 -6.54 16.38
N GLU A 124 -4.30 -7.33 17.22
CA GLU A 124 -4.75 -8.69 17.57
C GLU A 124 -6.15 -8.67 18.18
N ILE A 125 -6.42 -7.72 19.10
CA ILE A 125 -7.74 -7.58 19.74
C ILE A 125 -8.82 -7.18 18.73
N ILE A 126 -8.56 -6.19 17.86
CA ILE A 126 -9.56 -5.73 16.91
C ILE A 126 -9.80 -6.77 15.79
N ALA A 127 -8.75 -7.44 15.33
CA ALA A 127 -8.85 -8.53 14.38
C ALA A 127 -9.68 -9.69 14.94
N GLU A 128 -9.44 -10.11 16.19
CA GLU A 128 -10.24 -11.16 16.84
C GLU A 128 -11.72 -10.76 16.91
N LYS A 129 -12.03 -9.53 17.32
CA LYS A 129 -13.41 -9.03 17.33
C LYS A 129 -14.05 -9.00 15.94
N ARG A 130 -13.28 -8.67 14.90
CA ARG A 130 -13.73 -8.74 13.51
C ARG A 130 -14.04 -10.18 13.10
N TYR A 131 -13.20 -11.15 13.47
CA TYR A 131 -13.43 -12.56 13.18
C TYR A 131 -14.66 -13.12 13.88
N GLN A 132 -14.90 -12.73 15.13
CA GLN A 132 -16.12 -13.12 15.84
C GLN A 132 -17.37 -12.53 15.17
N ALA A 133 -17.32 -11.26 14.74
CA ALA A 133 -18.42 -10.66 13.97
C ALA A 133 -18.69 -11.39 12.66
N MET A 134 -17.66 -11.85 11.95
CA MET A 134 -17.80 -12.67 10.74
C MET A 134 -18.45 -14.03 11.04
N LYS A 135 -18.03 -14.72 12.11
CA LYS A 135 -18.64 -15.98 12.57
C LYS A 135 -20.13 -15.83 12.91
N GLU A 136 -20.49 -14.68 13.48
CA GLU A 136 -21.88 -14.32 13.81
C GLU A 136 -22.71 -13.91 12.57
N GLY A 137 -22.09 -13.78 11.38
CA GLY A 137 -22.75 -13.22 10.18
C GLY A 137 -23.08 -11.73 10.31
N ASN A 138 -22.47 -11.01 11.27
CA ASN A 138 -22.77 -9.62 11.56
C ASN A 138 -21.89 -8.68 10.71
N GLN A 139 -22.37 -8.37 9.51
CA GLN A 139 -21.67 -7.51 8.55
C GLN A 139 -21.38 -6.10 9.11
N ALA A 140 -22.30 -5.53 9.90
CA ALA A 140 -22.12 -4.18 10.46
C ALA A 140 -20.97 -4.15 11.47
N LYS A 141 -20.90 -5.11 12.40
CA LYS A 141 -19.78 -5.24 13.35
C LYS A 141 -18.47 -5.54 12.61
N GLN A 142 -18.50 -6.39 11.60
CA GLN A 142 -17.33 -6.69 10.78
C GLN A 142 -16.76 -5.42 10.15
N LEU A 143 -17.62 -4.60 9.53
CA LEU A 143 -17.22 -3.33 8.90
C LEU A 143 -16.75 -2.32 9.94
N TYR A 144 -17.40 -2.26 11.10
CA TYR A 144 -16.99 -1.40 12.22
C TYR A 144 -15.56 -1.71 12.68
N PHE A 145 -15.23 -2.98 12.93
CA PHE A 145 -13.88 -3.37 13.33
C PHE A 145 -12.85 -3.18 12.21
N LYS A 146 -13.23 -3.40 10.94
CA LYS A 146 -12.37 -3.04 9.78
C LYS A 146 -12.04 -1.54 9.81
N ASN A 147 -13.04 -0.69 9.99
CA ASN A 147 -12.87 0.76 9.99
C ASN A 147 -12.02 1.25 11.16
N ILE A 148 -12.10 0.63 12.35
CA ILE A 148 -11.25 0.99 13.49
C ILE A 148 -9.76 0.85 13.13
N VAL A 149 -9.36 -0.28 12.55
CA VAL A 149 -7.96 -0.53 12.17
C VAL A 149 -7.53 0.41 11.04
N ASN A 150 -8.36 0.58 10.01
CA ASN A 150 -8.01 1.43 8.88
C ASN A 150 -7.91 2.92 9.28
N SER A 151 -8.75 3.36 10.23
CA SER A 151 -8.78 4.76 10.69
C SER A 151 -7.63 5.11 11.61
N SER A 152 -7.08 4.15 12.37
CA SER A 152 -5.97 4.42 13.29
C SER A 152 -4.73 4.91 12.55
N HIS A 153 -4.44 4.30 11.38
CA HIS A 153 -3.35 4.75 10.52
C HIS A 153 -3.62 6.13 9.90
N GLY A 154 -4.84 6.33 9.38
CA GLY A 154 -5.21 7.58 8.72
C GLY A 154 -5.11 8.80 9.64
N ALA A 155 -5.38 8.61 10.94
CA ALA A 155 -5.26 9.67 11.92
C ALA A 155 -3.82 10.21 12.07
N ASP A 156 -2.79 9.36 11.93
CA ASP A 156 -1.38 9.74 12.09
C ASP A 156 -0.82 10.48 10.85
N GLY A 157 -1.38 10.20 9.66
CA GLY A 157 -0.97 10.85 8.41
C GLY A 157 -1.70 12.16 8.08
N GLN A 158 -2.71 12.54 8.87
CA GLN A 158 -3.52 13.74 8.60
C GLN A 158 -2.82 15.02 9.02
N ASN A 159 -2.52 15.89 8.04
CA ASN A 159 -2.16 17.28 8.29
C ASN A 159 -3.42 18.16 8.39
N ASN A 160 -3.84 18.44 9.62
CA ASN A 160 -5.00 19.29 9.88
C ASN A 160 -4.62 20.74 10.20
N GLU A 161 -3.33 21.12 10.15
CA GLU A 161 -2.86 22.45 10.55
C GLU A 161 -3.29 23.56 9.60
N LYS A 162 -3.51 23.24 8.33
CA LYS A 162 -3.84 24.21 7.26
C LYS A 162 -5.26 24.05 6.73
N PHE A 163 -6.14 23.39 7.48
CA PHE A 163 -7.49 23.09 7.01
C PHE A 163 -8.48 24.20 7.37
N ASP A 164 -8.90 24.97 6.38
CA ASP A 164 -10.06 25.84 6.50
C ASP A 164 -11.35 25.02 6.35
N LYS A 165 -12.27 25.18 7.31
CA LYS A 165 -13.59 24.59 7.19
C LYS A 165 -14.46 25.45 6.28
N ILE A 166 -14.54 25.03 5.02
CA ILE A 166 -15.40 25.66 4.02
C ILE A 166 -16.75 24.94 3.97
N GLY A 167 -17.84 25.68 4.10
CA GLY A 167 -19.19 25.15 3.95
C GLY A 167 -20.08 26.04 3.09
N ILE A 168 -21.05 25.43 2.40
CA ILE A 168 -22.08 26.15 1.65
C ILE A 168 -23.33 26.23 2.52
N TYR A 169 -23.80 27.45 2.77
CA TYR A 169 -24.91 27.72 3.67
C TYR A 169 -25.96 28.61 3.00
N ASN A 170 -27.20 28.48 3.47
CA ASN A 170 -28.25 29.42 3.12
C ASN A 170 -28.09 30.76 3.86
N LYS A 171 -28.84 31.80 3.47
CA LYS A 171 -28.69 33.15 4.03
C LYS A 171 -28.77 33.16 5.56
N GLN A 172 -29.73 32.43 6.13
CA GLN A 172 -29.92 32.37 7.59
C GLN A 172 -28.73 31.69 8.30
N TYR A 173 -28.30 30.52 7.82
CA TYR A 173 -27.15 29.82 8.39
C TYR A 173 -25.83 30.56 8.17
N THR A 174 -25.68 31.30 7.06
CA THR A 174 -24.53 32.16 6.82
C THR A 174 -24.38 33.20 7.92
N PHE A 175 -25.47 33.89 8.31
CA PHE A 175 -25.41 34.83 9.43
C PHE A 175 -24.99 34.15 10.74
N LEU A 176 -25.51 32.97 11.04
CA LEU A 176 -25.10 32.22 12.23
C LEU A 176 -23.61 31.83 12.19
N LYS A 177 -23.09 31.47 11.01
CA LYS A 177 -21.68 31.08 10.84
C LYS A 177 -20.72 32.26 10.91
N GLN A 178 -21.16 33.47 10.54
CA GLN A 178 -20.39 34.70 10.71
C GLN A 178 -20.14 35.06 12.18
N LEU A 179 -20.98 34.55 13.10
CA LEU A 179 -20.80 34.73 14.55
C LEU A 179 -19.76 33.77 15.15
N ASN A 180 -19.24 32.82 14.36
CA ASN A 180 -18.21 31.91 14.84
C ASN A 180 -16.89 32.67 15.03
N LYS A 181 -16.18 32.44 16.14
CA LYS A 181 -14.89 33.08 16.45
C LYS A 181 -13.84 32.85 15.36
N GLY A 182 -13.89 31.71 14.67
CA GLY A 182 -12.99 31.37 13.58
C GLY A 182 -13.43 31.88 12.20
N PHE A 183 -14.51 32.64 12.09
CA PHE A 183 -15.00 33.13 10.81
C PHE A 183 -13.90 33.91 10.07
N THR A 184 -13.71 33.58 8.78
CA THR A 184 -12.70 34.21 7.94
C THR A 184 -13.35 35.01 6.81
N ILE A 185 -14.17 34.36 5.98
CA ILE A 185 -14.76 35.02 4.81
C ILE A 185 -16.10 34.41 4.39
N THR A 186 -16.95 35.22 3.77
CA THR A 186 -18.16 34.80 3.06
C THR A 186 -18.08 35.19 1.59
N ARG A 187 -18.44 34.29 0.68
CA ARG A 187 -18.59 34.55 -0.75
C ARG A 187 -19.98 34.11 -1.23
N LYS A 188 -20.76 35.03 -1.80
CA LYS A 188 -22.05 34.67 -2.42
C LYS A 188 -21.79 33.83 -3.67
N ILE A 189 -22.50 32.71 -3.79
CA ILE A 189 -22.48 31.85 -4.98
C ILE A 189 -23.69 32.19 -5.86
N CYS A 190 -24.89 32.15 -5.28
CA CYS A 190 -26.14 32.50 -5.92
C CYS A 190 -27.16 32.99 -4.88
N ASP A 191 -28.42 33.16 -5.28
CA ASP A 191 -29.47 33.55 -4.34
C ASP A 191 -29.64 32.48 -3.26
N ASP A 192 -29.62 32.94 -2.00
CA ASP A 192 -29.69 32.10 -0.82
C ASP A 192 -28.58 31.03 -0.70
N ARG A 193 -27.42 31.16 -1.36
CA ARG A 193 -26.28 30.25 -1.14
C ARG A 193 -24.96 31.02 -1.06
N TYR A 194 -24.24 30.77 0.02
CA TYR A 194 -22.98 31.41 0.33
C TYR A 194 -21.95 30.38 0.77
N LEU A 195 -20.74 30.53 0.26
CA LEU A 195 -19.57 29.83 0.75
C LEU A 195 -19.05 30.58 1.98
N VAL A 196 -18.88 29.90 3.10
CA VAL A 196 -18.35 30.47 4.34
C VAL A 196 -17.11 29.68 4.73
N SER A 197 -15.98 30.36 4.88
CA SER A 197 -14.76 29.79 5.43
C SER A 197 -14.65 30.13 6.92
N ILE A 198 -14.36 29.11 7.71
CA ILE A 198 -14.10 29.21 9.15
C ILE A 198 -12.77 28.53 9.41
N ASN A 199 -11.83 29.28 9.97
CA ASN A 199 -10.61 28.74 10.55
C ASN A 199 -10.98 27.96 11.82
N PRO A 200 -10.80 26.63 11.86
CA PRO A 200 -11.15 25.84 13.04
C PRO A 200 -10.20 26.15 14.20
N ASP A 201 -10.70 26.00 15.43
CA ASP A 201 -9.82 26.01 16.59
C ASP A 201 -8.84 24.82 16.48
N SER A 202 -7.55 25.12 16.45
CA SER A 202 -6.48 24.12 16.42
C SER A 202 -5.86 23.96 17.81
N PHE A 203 -5.54 22.72 18.19
CA PHE A 203 -4.65 22.44 19.31
C PHE A 203 -3.42 21.68 18.80
N SER A 204 -2.26 21.94 19.42
CA SER A 204 -1.03 21.25 19.06
C SER A 204 -1.11 19.79 19.52
N ALA A 205 -1.24 18.87 18.57
CA ALA A 205 -1.04 17.44 18.78
C ALA A 205 0.20 17.01 18.00
N HIS A 206 1.27 16.65 18.71
CA HIS A 206 2.47 16.10 18.09
C HIS A 206 2.19 14.65 17.67
N LYS A 207 1.65 14.48 16.46
CA LYS A 207 1.48 13.17 15.84
C LYS A 207 2.78 12.77 15.13
N CYS A 208 3.13 11.49 15.17
CA CYS A 208 4.29 10.96 14.48
C CYS A 208 3.91 10.64 13.03
N SER A 209 3.96 11.63 12.13
CA SER A 209 3.61 11.43 10.71
C SER A 209 4.52 10.39 10.03
N GLN A 210 5.71 10.17 10.58
CA GLN A 210 6.62 9.12 10.16
C GLN A 210 5.98 7.73 10.29
N GLU A 211 5.19 7.46 11.34
CA GLU A 211 4.48 6.17 11.49
C GLU A 211 3.55 5.89 10.31
N SER A 212 2.92 6.94 9.76
CA SER A 212 2.07 6.82 8.59
C SER A 212 2.89 6.44 7.35
N ILE A 213 4.02 7.10 7.11
CA ILE A 213 4.90 6.77 5.98
C ILE A 213 5.38 5.31 6.08
N PHE A 214 5.86 4.91 7.25
CA PHE A 214 6.38 3.56 7.46
C PHE A 214 5.30 2.48 7.42
N THR A 215 4.08 2.78 7.85
CA THR A 215 2.92 1.89 7.67
C THR A 215 2.70 1.57 6.18
N GLN A 216 2.73 2.59 5.34
CA GLN A 216 2.51 2.43 3.90
C GLN A 216 3.69 1.70 3.25
N ASP A 217 4.92 2.04 3.62
CA ASP A 217 6.11 1.42 3.05
C ASP A 217 6.25 -0.05 3.48
N ASN A 218 5.93 -0.39 4.73
CA ASN A 218 5.83 -1.78 5.18
C ASN A 218 4.77 -2.56 4.39
N SER A 219 3.66 -1.90 4.04
CA SER A 219 2.64 -2.52 3.20
C SER A 219 3.17 -2.83 1.81
N LYS A 220 3.81 -1.85 1.14
CA LYS A 220 4.48 -2.04 -0.16
C LYS A 220 5.53 -3.13 -0.13
N PHE A 221 6.37 -3.15 0.91
CA PHE A 221 7.38 -4.19 1.10
C PHE A 221 6.75 -5.59 1.08
N TRP A 222 5.56 -5.74 1.67
CA TRP A 222 4.86 -7.00 1.71
C TRP A 222 4.31 -7.47 0.38
N TYR A 223 3.77 -6.54 -0.41
CA TYR A 223 3.41 -6.81 -1.81
C TYR A 223 4.61 -7.32 -2.59
N LEU A 224 5.77 -6.66 -2.44
CA LEU A 224 6.99 -7.08 -3.13
C LEU A 224 7.47 -8.45 -2.65
N CYS A 225 7.41 -8.74 -1.35
CA CYS A 225 7.74 -10.08 -0.84
C CYS A 225 6.82 -11.16 -1.42
N PHE A 226 5.51 -10.91 -1.52
CA PHE A 226 4.57 -11.84 -2.15
C PHE A 226 4.89 -12.03 -3.64
N ILE A 227 5.14 -10.94 -4.37
CA ILE A 227 5.43 -11.00 -5.80
C ILE A 227 6.76 -11.72 -6.07
N TYR A 228 7.85 -11.30 -5.41
CA TYR A 228 9.20 -11.80 -5.68
C TYR A 228 9.54 -13.13 -5.02
N PHE A 229 9.04 -13.40 -3.81
CA PHE A 229 9.38 -14.63 -3.10
C PHE A 229 8.33 -15.74 -3.28
N PHE A 230 7.16 -15.43 -3.83
CA PHE A 230 6.12 -16.41 -4.10
C PHE A 230 5.71 -16.45 -5.57
N LEU A 231 5.07 -15.40 -6.10
CA LEU A 231 4.53 -15.45 -7.47
C LEU A 231 5.60 -15.72 -8.53
N TYR A 232 6.69 -14.93 -8.58
CA TYR A 232 7.75 -15.14 -9.56
C TYR A 232 8.43 -16.52 -9.46
N LYS A 233 8.39 -17.16 -8.28
CA LYS A 233 8.98 -18.48 -8.06
C LYS A 233 8.11 -19.61 -8.61
N CYS A 234 6.79 -19.56 -8.43
CA CYS A 234 5.91 -20.68 -8.78
C CYS A 234 4.90 -20.42 -9.89
N ILE A 235 4.75 -19.18 -10.37
CA ILE A 235 3.82 -18.81 -11.44
C ILE A 235 4.58 -18.53 -12.75
N ASP A 236 4.01 -18.97 -13.87
CA ASP A 236 4.43 -18.61 -15.22
C ASP A 236 3.96 -17.19 -15.56
N MET A 237 4.88 -16.24 -15.45
CA MET A 237 4.60 -14.82 -15.67
C MET A 237 4.48 -14.45 -17.15
N ASN A 238 4.77 -15.36 -18.08
CA ASN A 238 4.40 -15.15 -19.49
C ASN A 238 2.89 -15.29 -19.70
N ARG A 239 2.19 -15.87 -18.73
CA ARG A 239 0.75 -16.15 -18.77
C ARG A 239 -0.05 -15.32 -17.77
N VAL A 240 0.61 -14.40 -17.06
CA VAL A 240 0.00 -13.53 -16.06
C VAL A 240 0.43 -12.10 -16.31
N HIS A 241 -0.54 -11.19 -16.38
CA HIS A 241 -0.34 -9.76 -16.56
C HIS A 241 -0.87 -8.98 -15.36
N PHE A 242 -0.07 -8.07 -14.81
CA PHE A 242 -0.52 -7.15 -13.77
C PHE A 242 -1.35 -6.03 -14.41
N CYS A 243 -2.66 -6.02 -14.14
CA CYS A 243 -3.56 -5.01 -14.70
C CYS A 243 -3.51 -3.71 -13.89
N CYS A 244 -3.63 -3.84 -12.57
CA CYS A 244 -3.64 -2.71 -11.64
C CYS A 244 -3.25 -3.21 -10.24
N MET A 245 -2.65 -2.33 -9.46
CA MET A 245 -2.48 -2.50 -8.02
C MET A 245 -3.06 -1.27 -7.34
N ASP A 246 -3.96 -1.48 -6.38
CA ASP A 246 -4.41 -0.44 -5.45
C ASP A 246 -3.83 -0.73 -4.05
N THR A 247 -4.09 0.17 -3.12
CA THR A 247 -3.68 0.17 -1.71
C THR A 247 -3.87 -1.19 -1.03
N ASP A 248 -4.89 -1.94 -1.43
CA ASP A 248 -5.33 -3.19 -0.82
C ASP A 248 -5.71 -4.30 -1.81
N SER A 249 -5.37 -4.15 -3.09
CA SER A 249 -5.75 -5.14 -4.09
C SER A 249 -4.75 -5.24 -5.22
N MET A 250 -4.70 -6.41 -5.83
CA MET A 250 -3.94 -6.65 -7.04
C MET A 250 -4.78 -7.39 -8.05
N TYR A 251 -4.94 -6.76 -9.21
CA TYR A 251 -5.69 -7.29 -10.32
C TYR A 251 -4.73 -7.94 -11.31
N LEU A 252 -4.88 -9.25 -11.50
CA LEU A 252 -4.09 -10.06 -12.40
C LEU A 252 -4.97 -10.59 -13.54
N ALA A 253 -4.59 -10.33 -14.79
CA ALA A 253 -5.15 -11.03 -15.93
C ALA A 253 -4.36 -12.32 -16.16
N ILE A 254 -5.06 -13.45 -16.29
CA ILE A 254 -4.45 -14.77 -16.46
C ILE A 254 -4.86 -15.34 -17.83
N SER A 255 -3.89 -15.67 -18.68
CA SER A 255 -4.16 -16.24 -20.00
C SER A 255 -4.29 -17.76 -19.90
N ASP A 256 -5.52 -18.30 -19.99
CA ASP A 256 -5.72 -19.74 -19.75
C ASP A 256 -7.07 -20.31 -20.23
N SER A 257 -7.30 -21.59 -19.90
CA SER A 257 -8.43 -22.44 -20.26
C SER A 257 -9.75 -21.70 -20.40
N THR A 258 -10.30 -21.73 -21.61
CA THR A 258 -11.64 -21.24 -21.95
C THR A 258 -12.76 -22.09 -21.32
N ILE A 259 -12.42 -23.23 -20.70
CA ILE A 259 -13.38 -24.20 -20.16
C ILE A 259 -13.60 -23.99 -18.65
N GLU A 260 -12.53 -23.86 -17.86
CA GLU A 260 -12.64 -23.71 -16.40
C GLU A 260 -12.96 -22.25 -15.98
N GLY A 261 -12.62 -21.29 -16.83
CA GLY A 261 -12.87 -19.86 -16.59
C GLY A 261 -12.25 -19.39 -15.27
N TYR A 262 -12.94 -18.51 -14.55
CA TYR A 262 -12.43 -17.89 -13.31
C TYR A 262 -12.17 -18.89 -12.17
N LYS A 263 -12.80 -20.07 -12.18
CA LYS A 263 -12.63 -21.08 -11.13
C LYS A 263 -11.24 -21.70 -11.12
N GLN A 264 -10.49 -21.56 -12.21
CA GLN A 264 -9.13 -22.06 -12.31
C GLN A 264 -8.15 -21.34 -11.36
N GLN A 265 -8.41 -20.08 -10.99
CA GLN A 265 -7.46 -19.23 -10.26
C GLN A 265 -6.05 -19.31 -10.88
N PHE A 266 -5.07 -19.82 -10.14
CA PHE A 266 -3.68 -20.02 -10.61
C PHE A 266 -3.41 -21.40 -11.23
N LYS A 267 -4.36 -22.33 -11.20
CA LYS A 267 -4.15 -23.77 -11.41
C LYS A 267 -3.30 -24.12 -12.62
N HIS A 268 -3.56 -23.57 -13.82
CA HIS A 268 -2.78 -23.93 -15.01
C HIS A 268 -1.64 -22.97 -15.36
N VAL A 269 -1.41 -21.94 -14.53
CA VAL A 269 -0.23 -21.06 -14.63
C VAL A 269 0.82 -21.36 -13.55
N ILE A 270 0.60 -22.37 -12.70
CA ILE A 270 1.62 -22.86 -11.77
C ILE A 270 2.69 -23.61 -12.57
N LYS A 271 3.93 -23.09 -12.57
CA LYS A 271 5.09 -23.72 -13.22
C LYS A 271 5.91 -24.61 -12.26
N ASP A 272 5.82 -24.35 -10.95
CA ASP A 272 6.49 -25.14 -9.91
C ASP A 272 5.45 -25.59 -8.87
N GLN A 273 4.87 -26.75 -9.11
CA GLN A 273 3.83 -27.32 -8.25
C GLN A 273 4.36 -27.65 -6.86
N LYS A 274 5.61 -28.13 -6.76
CA LYS A 274 6.20 -28.51 -5.47
C LYS A 274 6.36 -27.27 -4.59
N PHE A 275 6.92 -26.19 -5.13
CA PHE A 275 7.05 -24.93 -4.39
C PHE A 275 5.67 -24.36 -4.04
N TRP A 276 4.71 -24.42 -4.96
CA TRP A 276 3.33 -24.00 -4.68
C TRP A 276 2.74 -24.75 -3.49
N ASP A 277 2.75 -26.08 -3.50
CA ASP A 277 2.15 -26.90 -2.45
C ASP A 277 2.81 -26.68 -1.07
N GLU A 278 4.12 -26.43 -1.04
CA GLU A 278 4.88 -26.16 0.18
C GLU A 278 4.66 -24.74 0.75
N HIS A 279 4.29 -23.76 -0.08
CA HIS A 279 4.28 -22.35 0.29
C HIS A 279 2.93 -21.63 0.15
N CYS A 280 1.97 -22.13 -0.64
CA CYS A 280 0.73 -21.42 -0.95
C CYS A 280 -0.07 -21.06 0.30
N LYS A 281 -0.21 -21.99 1.25
CA LYS A 281 -0.93 -21.79 2.53
C LYS A 281 -0.31 -20.74 3.45
N LYS A 282 0.92 -20.28 3.17
CA LYS A 282 1.55 -19.19 3.92
C LYS A 282 1.15 -17.81 3.40
N TRP A 283 0.72 -17.75 2.15
CA TRP A 283 0.41 -16.52 1.45
C TRP A 283 -1.09 -16.39 1.20
N LEU A 284 -1.72 -17.44 0.70
CA LEU A 284 -3.11 -17.45 0.24
C LEU A 284 -4.01 -18.27 1.18
N PRO A 285 -5.33 -17.94 1.22
CA PRO A 285 -6.31 -18.77 1.93
C PRO A 285 -6.47 -20.13 1.23
N TRP A 286 -6.96 -21.13 1.96
CA TRP A 286 -7.24 -22.46 1.43
C TRP A 286 -8.56 -23.02 1.96
N ASP A 287 -9.12 -24.00 1.24
CA ASP A 287 -10.39 -24.62 1.62
C ASP A 287 -10.33 -25.25 3.02
N GLY A 288 -11.30 -24.91 3.86
CA GLY A 288 -11.37 -25.36 5.25
C GLY A 288 -10.43 -24.62 6.22
N CYS A 289 -9.74 -23.55 5.77
CA CYS A 289 -9.00 -22.69 6.69
C CYS A 289 -9.95 -21.95 7.66
N THR A 290 -9.44 -21.62 8.84
CA THR A 290 -10.19 -20.80 9.79
C THR A 290 -10.39 -19.38 9.25
N ILE A 291 -11.43 -18.67 9.66
CA ILE A 291 -11.62 -17.24 9.32
C ILE A 291 -10.37 -16.39 9.65
N THR A 292 -9.65 -16.77 10.71
CA THR A 292 -8.37 -16.17 11.08
C THR A 292 -7.30 -16.41 10.03
N GLU A 293 -7.23 -17.60 9.44
CA GLU A 293 -6.29 -17.97 8.37
C GLU A 293 -6.68 -17.38 7.02
N GLU A 294 -7.97 -17.30 6.71
CA GLU A 294 -8.48 -16.64 5.51
C GLU A 294 -8.09 -15.15 5.46
N LYS A 295 -7.91 -14.55 6.64
CA LYS A 295 -7.58 -13.14 6.81
C LYS A 295 -6.15 -12.90 7.31
N LYS A 296 -5.31 -13.95 7.37
CA LYS A 296 -3.99 -13.88 8.03
C LYS A 296 -3.02 -12.93 7.34
N LEU A 297 -2.99 -12.85 6.01
CA LEU A 297 -2.10 -11.93 5.27
C LEU A 297 -2.68 -11.48 3.92
N LEU A 298 -3.27 -12.38 3.13
CA LEU A 298 -3.92 -12.10 1.85
C LEU A 298 -5.30 -12.76 1.82
N GLY A 299 -6.32 -12.04 1.37
CA GLY A 299 -7.55 -12.63 0.86
C GLY A 299 -7.41 -12.87 -0.64
N CYS A 300 -8.03 -13.93 -1.15
CA CYS A 300 -8.25 -14.09 -2.58
C CYS A 300 -9.76 -13.92 -2.81
N ALA A 301 -10.16 -12.85 -3.50
CA ALA A 301 -11.55 -12.52 -3.72
C ALA A 301 -11.75 -12.22 -5.21
N ILE A 302 -12.60 -12.99 -5.89
CA ILE A 302 -12.79 -12.83 -7.34
C ILE A 302 -13.90 -11.79 -7.58
N GLU A 303 -13.54 -10.56 -7.97
CA GLU A 303 -14.49 -9.45 -8.01
C GLU A 303 -15.36 -9.35 -9.27
N SER A 304 -14.97 -9.87 -10.45
CA SER A 304 -15.92 -9.94 -11.58
C SER A 304 -15.46 -10.82 -12.76
N GLN A 305 -16.43 -11.42 -13.46
CA GLN A 305 -16.29 -11.78 -14.87
C GLN A 305 -16.56 -10.52 -15.70
N ARG A 306 -15.56 -10.03 -16.42
CA ARG A 306 -15.79 -9.22 -17.60
C ARG A 306 -14.90 -9.75 -18.73
N GLU A 307 -15.51 -10.05 -19.87
CA GLU A 307 -14.78 -10.06 -21.14
C GLU A 307 -14.34 -8.61 -21.38
N ILE A 308 -13.09 -8.30 -21.06
CA ILE A 308 -12.54 -6.96 -21.27
C ILE A 308 -11.88 -6.97 -22.63
N SER A 309 -12.48 -6.26 -23.59
CA SER A 309 -11.79 -5.95 -24.84
C SER A 309 -10.59 -5.05 -24.53
N PHE A 310 -9.47 -5.23 -25.25
CA PHE A 310 -8.23 -4.47 -25.08
C PHE A 310 -8.43 -2.94 -25.00
N ALA A 311 -9.48 -2.42 -25.65
CA ALA A 311 -9.87 -1.01 -25.64
C ALA A 311 -10.32 -0.48 -24.25
N GLN A 312 -10.91 -1.32 -23.40
CA GLN A 312 -11.30 -0.92 -22.04
C GLN A 312 -10.10 -0.88 -21.09
N LEU A 313 -9.12 -1.78 -21.28
CA LEU A 313 -7.86 -1.78 -20.55
C LEU A 313 -7.03 -0.53 -20.91
N GLN A 314 -6.95 -0.17 -22.19
CA GLN A 314 -6.30 1.06 -22.65
C GLN A 314 -6.94 2.33 -22.05
N ASN A 315 -8.27 2.40 -21.96
CA ASN A 315 -8.96 3.55 -21.35
C ASN A 315 -8.73 3.66 -19.84
N ALA A 316 -8.68 2.53 -19.12
CA ALA A 316 -8.33 2.52 -17.70
C ALA A 316 -6.86 2.96 -17.50
N ILE A 317 -5.94 2.47 -18.33
CA ILE A 317 -4.52 2.86 -18.34
C ILE A 317 -4.35 4.34 -18.69
N LEU A 318 -5.06 4.87 -19.69
CA LEU A 318 -5.04 6.30 -20.08
C LEU A 318 -5.63 7.19 -18.98
N GLN A 319 -6.70 6.77 -18.30
CA GLN A 319 -7.25 7.50 -17.16
C GLN A 319 -6.31 7.49 -15.94
N LEU A 320 -5.56 6.40 -15.73
CA LEU A 320 -4.57 6.29 -14.66
C LEU A 320 -3.30 7.11 -14.97
N MET A 321 -2.80 7.05 -16.20
CA MET A 321 -1.68 7.86 -16.69
C MET A 321 -2.02 9.35 -16.68
N GLY A 322 -3.26 9.73 -17.01
CA GLY A 322 -3.73 11.11 -16.89
C GLY A 322 -3.74 11.61 -15.44
N ARG A 323 -4.03 10.75 -14.45
CA ARG A 323 -3.95 11.12 -13.02
C ARG A 323 -2.53 11.20 -12.49
N LEU A 324 -1.62 10.37 -13.00
CA LEU A 324 -0.19 10.40 -12.65
C LEU A 324 0.52 11.62 -13.27
N MET A 325 0.15 12.03 -14.49
CA MET A 325 0.74 13.22 -15.13
C MET A 325 0.22 14.54 -14.54
N MET A 326 -0.99 14.59 -13.97
CA MET A 326 -1.48 15.78 -13.24
C MET A 326 -0.90 15.95 -11.83
N GLN A 327 -0.06 15.02 -11.34
CA GLN A 327 0.70 15.18 -10.10
C GLN A 327 2.13 15.70 -10.32
N GLN A 328 2.51 16.02 -11.57
CA GLN A 328 3.81 16.58 -11.93
C GLN A 328 3.76 18.01 -12.49
N GLU A 329 2.65 18.73 -12.34
CA GLU A 329 2.59 20.20 -12.57
C GLU A 329 2.54 20.99 -11.27
#